data_AF-A0A7V3AL23-F1
#
_entry.id   AF-A0A7V3AL23-F1
#
_cell.length_a   1.000
_cell.length_b   1.000
_cell.length_c   1.000
_cell.angle_alpha   90.00
_cell.angle_beta   90.00
_cell.angle_gamma   90.00
#
_symmetry.space_group_name_H-M   'P 1'
#
loop_
_entity.id
_entity.type
_entity.pdbx_description
1 polymer ?
#
loop_
_entity_poly.entity_id
_entity_poly.type
_entity_poly.pdbx_seq_one_letter_code
_entity_poly.pdbx_strand_id
1 'polypeptide(L)'
;MELIKNKTNKEEINAIFEDVKYEGIYKSEGTNNYLPYYSAKDIEIPHSTIISKEAEFENTALISVSKGCLYQCKFCFVSRVYGEYEPFDFNEIIKTAQKFNGLTDRIGLIAATLSNHPDFEKIVDELNKIGFKVSFSAFRVEGLTESFLNKIIENENKTLVIAPETASLKLKKFIGKNIPDELIFDKLKIACEFGIKRIKLYFIIGFPNEEEEDIEAIIDFIRKTREIARINSGRSVIITFDPHPRKVIDGVNSPKMLMTLDEKIEMIEKLGMKPKFIQGHRVTDKETLDVVEMVLGGLVNQDIVTLINKHGGKAVGLTGKDGNFIHAKKMLVPSKEKAEELLDIGQVGEITSIDPEIIQHLDARDFIPVVAPLGTDAEGNAYNINADVAAGKIAGVLQAEKVIFMTNTPGVLDKSGRLITGLTARQIDDLFADGTISGGMLPKIASALEAARSGVNSVHIIDGRVDHCLLLEILTDAGVGTMIRSH
;
A
#
# COMPACT_ATOMS: atom_id res chain seq x y z
N MET A 1 29.25 -23.29 -1.35
CA MET A 1 28.94 -22.17 -2.27
C MET A 1 29.96 -21.08 -2.02
N GLU A 2 30.77 -20.72 -3.02
CA GLU A 2 31.67 -19.56 -2.92
C GLU A 2 30.85 -18.30 -2.60
N LEU A 3 31.25 -17.56 -1.58
CA LEU A 3 30.64 -16.28 -1.21
C LEU A 3 30.94 -15.27 -2.33
N ILE A 4 29.93 -14.94 -3.13
CA ILE A 4 30.08 -14.12 -4.32
C ILE A 4 30.07 -12.64 -3.92
N LYS A 5 31.26 -12.07 -3.74
CA LYS A 5 31.46 -10.62 -3.70
C LYS A 5 31.64 -10.13 -5.14
N ASN A 6 30.97 -9.04 -5.52
CA ASN A 6 31.17 -8.28 -6.78
C ASN A 6 30.57 -8.80 -8.10
N LYS A 7 29.44 -9.53 -8.09
CA LYS A 7 28.61 -9.65 -9.30
C LYS A 7 27.55 -8.55 -9.30
N THR A 8 27.69 -7.57 -10.19
CA THR A 8 26.97 -6.27 -10.17
C THR A 8 25.86 -6.16 -11.21
N ASN A 9 25.40 -7.28 -11.77
CA ASN A 9 24.29 -7.29 -12.74
C ASN A 9 23.21 -8.28 -12.29
N LYS A 10 21.96 -7.81 -12.20
CA LYS A 10 20.74 -8.56 -11.87
C LYS A 10 20.54 -9.83 -12.72
N GLU A 11 20.97 -9.83 -13.97
CA GLU A 11 20.93 -10.97 -14.90
C GLU A 11 21.87 -12.09 -14.45
N GLU A 12 23.08 -11.76 -13.98
CA GLU A 12 24.03 -12.77 -13.47
C GLU A 12 23.57 -13.38 -12.14
N ILE A 13 22.90 -12.58 -11.30
CA ILE A 13 22.28 -13.07 -10.06
C ILE A 13 21.10 -14.00 -10.37
N ASN A 14 20.26 -13.63 -11.34
CA ASN A 14 19.12 -14.45 -11.76
C ASN A 14 19.56 -15.79 -12.37
N ALA A 15 20.62 -15.80 -13.18
CA ALA A 15 21.18 -17.03 -13.76
C ALA A 15 21.61 -18.05 -12.68
N ILE A 16 22.09 -17.58 -11.52
CA ILE A 16 22.42 -18.47 -10.39
C ILE A 16 21.16 -19.15 -9.83
N PHE A 17 20.04 -18.43 -9.75
CA PHE A 17 18.79 -19.00 -9.24
C PHE A 17 18.11 -19.96 -10.24
N GLU A 18 18.37 -19.81 -11.54
CA GLU A 18 17.86 -20.71 -12.59
C GLU A 18 18.52 -22.10 -12.56
N ASP A 19 19.79 -22.20 -12.16
CA ASP A 19 20.56 -23.45 -12.11
C ASP A 19 20.48 -24.20 -10.76
N VAL A 20 19.87 -23.59 -9.73
CA VAL A 20 19.73 -24.22 -8.41
C VAL A 20 18.52 -25.17 -8.41
N LYS A 21 18.79 -26.48 -8.47
CA LYS A 21 17.80 -27.49 -8.08
C LYS A 21 17.58 -27.42 -6.58
N TYR A 22 16.46 -26.83 -6.16
CA TYR A 22 16.03 -26.84 -4.76
C TYR A 22 15.58 -28.26 -4.37
N GLU A 23 16.50 -29.09 -3.88
CA GLU A 23 16.12 -30.33 -3.19
C GLU A 23 15.28 -29.98 -1.95
N GLY A 24 14.09 -30.58 -1.83
CA GLY A 24 13.21 -30.40 -0.67
C GLY A 24 12.09 -29.36 -0.83
N ILE A 25 12.04 -28.59 -1.93
CA ILE A 25 10.87 -27.75 -2.24
C ILE A 25 9.91 -28.55 -3.14
N TYR A 26 8.94 -29.22 -2.53
CA TYR A 26 7.87 -29.89 -3.26
C TYR A 26 6.66 -28.97 -3.41
N LYS A 27 6.24 -28.72 -4.65
CA LYS A 27 4.94 -28.12 -4.94
C LYS A 27 3.89 -29.23 -4.77
N SER A 28 2.96 -29.11 -3.82
CA SER A 28 1.93 -30.15 -3.64
C SER A 28 0.93 -30.09 -4.78
N GLU A 29 1.05 -31.00 -5.74
CA GLU A 29 -0.03 -31.34 -6.66
C GLU A 29 -0.99 -32.30 -5.95
N GLY A 30 -1.83 -31.80 -5.04
CA GLY A 30 -2.77 -32.67 -4.33
C GLY A 30 -3.50 -32.03 -3.17
N THR A 31 -4.78 -32.39 -3.05
CA THR A 31 -5.87 -31.83 -2.24
C THR A 31 -5.75 -32.00 -0.71
N ASN A 32 -4.54 -32.19 -0.16
CA ASN A 32 -4.35 -32.28 1.29
C ASN A 32 -3.72 -31.01 1.85
N ASN A 33 -4.48 -30.32 2.70
CA ASN A 33 -4.24 -28.99 3.27
C ASN A 33 -3.03 -28.85 4.23
N TYR A 34 -2.03 -29.71 4.17
CA TYR A 34 -0.83 -29.59 5.00
C TYR A 34 0.42 -29.90 4.18
N LEU A 35 1.35 -28.95 4.12
CA LEU A 35 2.70 -29.19 3.61
C LEU A 35 3.37 -30.23 4.52
N PRO A 36 4.00 -31.29 3.97
CA PRO A 36 4.75 -32.23 4.78
C PRO A 36 5.89 -31.51 5.52
N TYR A 37 5.93 -31.68 6.83
CA TYR A 37 7.00 -31.16 7.70
C TYR A 37 8.25 -32.02 7.53
N TYR A 38 9.33 -31.45 6.99
CA TYR A 38 10.63 -32.10 6.92
C TYR A 38 11.53 -31.59 8.04
N SER A 39 11.69 -32.40 9.09
CA SER A 39 12.76 -32.21 10.08
C SER A 39 14.06 -32.75 9.50
N ALA A 40 14.87 -31.90 8.88
CA ALA A 40 16.26 -32.23 8.62
C ALA A 40 17.08 -31.93 9.89
N LYS A 41 17.68 -32.97 10.48
CA LYS A 41 18.42 -32.90 11.75
C LYS A 41 19.78 -32.21 11.66
N ASP A 42 20.24 -31.89 10.44
CA ASP A 42 21.57 -31.32 10.18
C ASP A 42 21.48 -30.15 9.18
N ILE A 43 20.62 -29.17 9.46
CA ILE A 43 20.53 -27.97 8.61
C ILE A 43 21.63 -26.99 9.02
N GLU A 44 22.55 -26.70 8.10
CA GLU A 44 23.46 -25.55 8.21
C GLU A 44 22.63 -24.28 8.46
N ILE A 45 23.07 -23.43 9.40
CA ILE A 45 22.34 -22.22 9.77
C ILE A 45 22.02 -21.41 8.51
N PRO A 46 20.74 -21.12 8.20
CA PRO A 46 20.40 -20.32 7.04
C PRO A 46 21.00 -18.92 7.12
N HIS A 47 21.80 -18.56 6.11
CA HIS A 47 22.52 -17.29 6.05
C HIS A 47 22.57 -16.73 4.63
N SER A 48 22.88 -15.44 4.50
CA SER A 48 23.08 -14.79 3.21
C SER A 48 24.21 -15.43 2.41
N THR A 49 23.95 -15.75 1.15
CA THR A 49 24.99 -16.16 0.19
C THR A 49 25.49 -14.98 -0.64
N ILE A 50 24.70 -13.90 -0.72
CA ILE A 50 24.98 -12.70 -1.52
C ILE A 50 24.98 -11.48 -0.60
N ILE A 51 26.02 -10.65 -0.72
CA ILE A 51 26.13 -9.34 -0.06
C ILE A 51 26.46 -8.31 -1.15
N SER A 52 25.61 -7.29 -1.29
CA SER A 52 25.77 -6.26 -2.32
C SER A 52 25.35 -4.89 -1.80
N LYS A 53 25.90 -3.85 -2.42
CA LYS A 53 25.45 -2.46 -2.26
C LYS A 53 24.09 -2.18 -2.90
N GLU A 54 23.63 -3.08 -3.76
CA GLU A 54 22.36 -2.96 -4.48
C GLU A 54 21.25 -3.79 -3.84
N ALA A 55 21.57 -4.56 -2.80
CA ALA A 55 20.59 -5.36 -2.07
C ALA A 55 19.76 -4.46 -1.13
N GLU A 56 18.50 -4.83 -0.88
CA GLU A 56 17.59 -4.16 0.05
C GLU A 56 18.23 -3.93 1.44
N PHE A 57 18.97 -4.93 1.92
CA PHE A 57 19.80 -4.81 3.12
C PHE A 57 21.26 -4.56 2.71
N GLU A 58 21.53 -3.32 2.30
CA GLU A 58 22.83 -2.90 1.76
C GLU A 58 24.00 -3.40 2.62
N ASN A 59 24.94 -4.11 1.99
CA ASN A 59 26.14 -4.66 2.62
C ASN A 59 25.89 -5.43 3.92
N THR A 60 24.71 -6.02 4.16
CA THR A 60 24.42 -6.69 5.43
C THR A 60 24.31 -8.19 5.22
N ALA A 61 25.07 -8.98 5.99
CA ALA A 61 24.90 -10.43 6.00
C ALA A 61 23.77 -10.82 6.96
N LEU A 62 22.78 -11.56 6.47
CA LEU A 62 21.68 -12.03 7.31
C LEU A 62 22.01 -13.44 7.82
N ILE A 63 21.76 -13.68 9.10
CA ILE A 63 21.96 -14.98 9.75
C ILE A 63 20.71 -15.31 10.54
N SER A 64 20.09 -16.45 10.25
CA SER A 64 19.00 -16.97 11.07
C SER A 64 19.55 -17.47 12.40
N VAL A 65 18.93 -17.09 13.52
CA VAL A 65 19.39 -17.55 14.86
C VAL A 65 18.47 -18.59 15.50
N SER A 66 17.28 -18.82 14.93
CA SER A 66 16.37 -19.87 15.39
C SER A 66 15.44 -20.31 14.27
N LYS A 67 14.84 -21.49 14.42
CA LYS A 67 13.67 -21.95 13.66
C LYS A 67 12.42 -21.85 14.49
N GLY A 68 11.27 -21.73 13.82
CA GLY A 68 9.97 -21.70 14.46
C GLY A 68 9.76 -20.46 15.34
N CYS A 69 8.73 -20.51 16.16
CA CYS A 69 8.37 -19.42 17.08
C CYS A 69 7.65 -19.98 18.31
N LEU A 70 7.98 -19.50 19.51
CA LEU A 70 7.34 -19.97 20.75
C LEU A 70 5.83 -19.70 20.82
N TYR A 71 5.36 -18.69 20.07
CA TYR A 71 4.03 -18.14 20.25
C TYR A 71 2.97 -18.69 19.29
N GLN A 72 3.38 -19.42 18.24
CA GLN A 72 2.50 -20.20 17.36
C GLN A 72 1.19 -19.51 16.90
N CYS A 73 1.24 -18.20 16.61
CA CYS A 73 0.04 -17.44 16.23
C CYS A 73 -0.62 -18.02 14.97
N LYS A 74 -1.96 -18.04 14.92
CA LYS A 74 -2.75 -18.79 13.92
C LYS A 74 -2.59 -18.30 12.48
N PHE A 75 -2.26 -17.01 12.32
CA PHE A 75 -2.03 -16.35 11.03
C PHE A 75 -0.59 -16.49 10.52
N CYS A 76 0.34 -16.88 11.40
CA CYS A 76 1.75 -16.79 11.07
C CYS A 76 2.14 -17.93 10.13
N PHE A 77 2.82 -17.61 9.02
CA PHE A 77 3.38 -18.64 8.16
C PHE A 77 4.46 -19.47 8.88
N VAL A 78 5.22 -18.83 9.78
CA VAL A 78 6.30 -19.49 10.53
C VAL A 78 5.76 -20.61 11.42
N SER A 79 4.61 -20.43 12.07
CA SER A 79 4.00 -21.48 12.91
C SER A 79 3.55 -22.68 12.10
N ARG A 80 3.08 -22.46 10.87
CA ARG A 80 2.62 -23.53 9.98
C ARG A 80 3.75 -24.31 9.33
N VAL A 81 4.85 -23.64 9.00
CA VAL A 81 5.95 -24.23 8.21
C VAL A 81 7.08 -24.77 9.07
N TYR A 82 7.52 -23.98 10.05
CA TYR A 82 8.71 -24.33 10.83
C TYR A 82 8.39 -25.11 12.11
N GLY A 83 7.12 -25.29 12.47
CA GLY A 83 6.73 -26.07 13.63
C GLY A 83 7.27 -25.49 14.95
N GLU A 84 7.82 -26.34 15.81
CA GLU A 84 8.30 -25.96 17.14
C GLU A 84 9.49 -24.98 17.10
N TYR A 85 9.63 -24.20 18.17
CA TYR A 85 10.74 -23.29 18.31
C TYR A 85 12.03 -24.03 18.67
N GLU A 86 13.07 -23.80 17.88
CA GLU A 86 14.38 -24.40 18.07
C GLU A 86 15.47 -23.32 17.88
N PRO A 87 16.12 -22.85 18.97
CA PRO A 87 17.26 -21.94 18.86
C PRO A 87 18.48 -22.67 18.29
N PHE A 88 19.27 -22.00 17.44
CA PHE A 88 20.54 -22.56 16.97
C PHE A 88 21.63 -22.43 18.03
N ASP A 89 22.63 -23.30 17.97
CA ASP A 89 23.76 -23.26 18.90
C ASP A 89 24.56 -21.96 18.77
N PHE A 90 24.92 -21.38 19.90
CA PHE A 90 25.72 -20.16 20.00
C PHE A 90 27.01 -20.24 19.16
N ASN A 91 27.78 -21.33 19.27
CA ASN A 91 29.08 -21.44 18.60
C ASN A 91 28.91 -21.55 17.08
N GLU A 92 27.90 -22.27 16.61
CA GLU A 92 27.62 -22.37 15.18
C GLU A 92 27.14 -21.02 14.59
N ILE A 93 26.38 -20.21 15.34
CA ILE A 93 26.01 -18.85 14.93
C ILE A 93 27.28 -17.99 14.77
N ILE A 94 28.17 -17.98 15.77
CA ILE A 94 29.41 -17.18 15.72
C ILE A 94 30.33 -17.65 14.59
N LYS A 95 30.51 -18.96 14.44
CA LYS A 95 31.28 -19.57 13.35
C LYS A 95 30.70 -19.22 11.98
N THR A 96 29.38 -19.16 11.85
CA THR A 96 28.71 -18.72 10.62
C THR A 96 28.97 -17.23 10.35
N ALA A 97 28.90 -16.38 11.38
CA ALA A 97 29.19 -14.95 11.26
C ALA A 97 30.64 -14.68 10.84
N GLN A 98 31.60 -15.44 11.37
CA GLN A 98 33.02 -15.32 11.02
C GLN A 98 33.31 -15.52 9.52
N LYS A 99 32.46 -16.26 8.79
CA LYS A 99 32.58 -16.39 7.33
C LYS A 99 32.48 -15.05 6.60
N PHE A 100 31.88 -14.05 7.23
CA PHE A 100 31.68 -12.72 6.67
C PHE A 100 32.76 -11.71 7.08
N ASN A 101 33.77 -12.12 7.86
CA ASN A 101 34.91 -11.27 8.20
C ASN A 101 35.62 -10.78 6.93
N GLY A 102 35.81 -9.45 6.83
CA GLY A 102 36.39 -8.83 5.63
C GLY A 102 35.44 -8.74 4.42
N LEU A 103 34.25 -9.34 4.50
CA LEU A 103 33.21 -9.20 3.49
C LEU A 103 32.27 -8.03 3.82
N THR A 104 31.86 -7.93 5.09
CA THR A 104 31.05 -6.83 5.64
C THR A 104 31.41 -6.58 7.11
N ASP A 105 31.04 -5.42 7.62
CA ASP A 105 31.04 -5.05 9.03
C ASP A 105 29.63 -5.13 9.66
N ARG A 106 28.60 -5.61 8.92
CA ARG A 106 27.20 -5.63 9.38
C ARG A 106 26.58 -7.03 9.33
N ILE A 107 26.03 -7.47 10.46
CA ILE A 107 25.24 -8.71 10.58
C ILE A 107 23.80 -8.38 10.94
N GLY A 108 22.84 -8.95 10.23
CA GLY A 108 21.42 -8.94 10.57
C GLY A 108 20.98 -10.26 11.16
N LEU A 109 20.54 -10.25 12.42
CA LEU A 109 20.00 -11.44 13.07
C LEU A 109 18.52 -11.58 12.71
N ILE A 110 18.17 -12.73 12.13
CA ILE A 110 16.82 -13.05 11.67
C ILE A 110 16.23 -14.14 12.55
N ALA A 111 15.08 -13.84 13.16
CA ALA A 111 14.26 -14.83 13.86
C ALA A 111 12.83 -14.33 13.98
N ALA A 112 11.88 -15.26 14.09
CA ALA A 112 10.48 -14.92 14.38
C ALA A 112 10.27 -14.41 15.83
N THR A 113 11.23 -14.70 16.72
CA THR A 113 11.16 -14.38 18.15
C THR A 113 12.57 -14.18 18.73
N LEU A 114 13.29 -13.20 18.17
CA LEU A 114 14.71 -12.96 18.44
C LEU A 114 15.07 -12.79 19.93
N SER A 115 14.24 -12.06 20.67
CA SER A 115 14.40 -11.79 22.11
C SER A 115 14.35 -13.04 23.00
N ASN A 116 13.85 -14.16 22.48
CA ASN A 116 13.67 -15.40 23.24
C ASN A 116 14.78 -16.41 22.98
N HIS A 117 15.82 -16.03 22.23
CA HIS A 117 17.01 -16.86 22.10
C HIS A 117 17.76 -16.91 23.44
N PRO A 118 18.06 -18.09 24.01
CA PRO A 118 18.66 -18.20 25.34
C PRO A 118 20.01 -17.48 25.44
N ASP A 119 20.80 -17.53 24.36
CA ASP A 119 22.10 -16.86 24.27
C ASP A 119 22.06 -15.50 23.55
N PHE A 120 20.90 -14.84 23.41
CA PHE A 120 20.78 -13.61 22.59
C PHE A 120 21.84 -12.56 22.94
N GLU A 121 21.95 -12.17 24.21
CA GLU A 121 22.89 -11.12 24.64
C GLU A 121 24.34 -11.53 24.37
N LYS A 122 24.66 -12.80 24.67
CA LYS A 122 25.98 -13.39 24.43
C LYS A 122 26.34 -13.37 22.95
N ILE A 123 25.38 -13.67 22.06
CA ILE A 123 25.56 -13.60 20.60
C ILE A 123 25.91 -12.18 20.19
N VAL A 124 25.10 -11.19 20.60
CA VAL A 124 25.33 -9.78 20.22
C VAL A 124 26.67 -9.29 20.74
N ASP A 125 27.01 -9.58 22.00
CA ASP A 125 28.27 -9.18 22.60
C ASP A 125 29.48 -9.77 21.87
N GLU A 126 29.40 -11.05 21.50
CA GLU A 126 30.50 -11.70 20.80
C GLU A 126 30.64 -11.19 19.36
N LEU A 127 29.53 -10.96 18.65
CA LEU A 127 29.56 -10.34 17.32
C LEU A 127 30.14 -8.92 17.36
N ASN A 128 29.76 -8.13 18.37
CA ASN A 128 30.32 -6.79 18.59
C ASN A 128 31.83 -6.84 18.87
N LYS A 129 32.30 -7.80 19.68
CA LYS A 129 33.74 -8.00 19.94
C LYS A 129 34.52 -8.40 18.69
N ILE A 130 33.91 -9.19 17.81
CA ILE A 130 34.50 -9.56 16.52
C ILE A 130 34.58 -8.35 15.57
N GLY A 131 33.81 -7.29 15.84
CA GLY A 131 33.83 -6.04 15.10
C GLY A 131 32.62 -5.83 14.19
N PHE A 132 31.57 -6.65 14.32
CA PHE A 132 30.34 -6.45 13.56
C PHE A 132 29.40 -5.47 14.27
N LYS A 133 28.73 -4.63 13.48
CA LYS A 133 27.51 -3.92 13.88
C LYS A 133 26.31 -4.82 13.63
N VAL A 134 25.52 -5.06 14.68
CA VAL A 134 24.38 -5.97 14.63
C VAL A 134 23.09 -5.21 14.35
N SER A 135 22.27 -5.72 13.44
CA SER A 135 20.91 -5.28 13.17
C SER A 135 19.91 -6.37 13.51
N PHE A 136 18.69 -5.97 13.87
CA PHE A 136 17.69 -6.83 14.46
C PHE A 136 16.42 -6.87 13.61
N SER A 137 15.84 -8.06 13.41
CA SER A 137 14.51 -8.20 12.83
C SER A 137 13.41 -7.68 13.77
N ALA A 138 12.17 -7.58 13.29
CA ALA A 138 11.02 -7.23 14.13
C ALA A 138 10.89 -8.20 15.33
N PHE A 139 10.47 -7.67 16.49
CA PHE A 139 10.40 -8.43 17.74
C PHE A 139 9.01 -8.38 18.35
N ARG A 140 8.79 -9.31 19.28
CA ARG A 140 7.64 -9.30 20.18
C ARG A 140 7.95 -8.46 21.40
N VAL A 141 6.98 -7.64 21.78
CA VAL A 141 7.16 -6.65 22.84
C VAL A 141 7.35 -7.29 24.22
N GLU A 142 6.84 -8.51 24.43
CA GLU A 142 7.01 -9.22 25.70
C GLU A 142 8.48 -9.53 26.01
N GLY A 143 9.30 -9.73 24.96
CA GLY A 143 10.73 -9.99 25.10
C GLY A 143 11.60 -8.73 25.18
N LEU A 144 11.01 -7.53 25.16
CA LEU A 144 11.75 -6.27 25.20
C LEU A 144 12.20 -5.96 26.64
N THR A 145 13.46 -6.24 26.97
CA THR A 145 14.09 -5.87 28.26
C THR A 145 14.92 -4.58 28.12
N GLU A 146 15.27 -3.94 29.23
CA GLU A 146 16.20 -2.79 29.21
C GLU A 146 17.57 -3.18 28.65
N SER A 147 18.06 -4.38 29.01
CA SER A 147 19.29 -4.95 28.46
C SER A 147 19.21 -5.08 26.92
N PHE A 148 18.09 -5.57 26.41
CA PHE A 148 17.86 -5.66 24.97
C PHE A 148 17.83 -4.28 24.29
N LEU A 149 17.17 -3.29 24.90
CA LEU A 149 17.15 -1.91 24.40
C LEU A 149 18.56 -1.30 24.36
N ASN A 150 19.39 -1.57 25.38
CA ASN A 150 20.80 -1.17 25.36
C ASN A 150 21.53 -1.76 24.15
N LYS A 151 21.35 -3.04 23.85
CA LYS A 151 21.97 -3.68 22.68
C LYS A 151 21.53 -3.08 21.35
N ILE A 152 20.26 -2.65 21.24
CA ILE A 152 19.77 -1.94 20.05
C ILE A 152 20.51 -0.62 19.86
N ILE A 153 20.61 0.19 20.93
CA ILE A 153 21.21 1.53 20.88
C ILE A 153 22.73 1.47 20.69
N GLU A 154 23.42 0.55 21.38
CA GLU A 154 24.88 0.30 21.24
C GLU A 154 25.25 -0.01 19.79
N ASN A 155 24.36 -0.68 19.06
CA ASN A 155 24.53 -1.01 17.64
C ASN A 155 24.02 0.09 16.68
N GLU A 156 23.83 1.32 17.18
CA GLU A 156 23.36 2.50 16.45
C GLU A 156 21.97 2.35 15.79
N ASN A 157 21.20 1.33 16.16
CA ASN A 157 19.84 1.17 15.68
C ASN A 157 18.91 2.12 16.45
N LYS A 158 18.28 3.05 15.74
CA LYS A 158 17.38 4.06 16.33
C LYS A 158 15.90 3.78 16.03
N THR A 159 15.62 2.62 15.42
CA THR A 159 14.30 2.19 15.01
C THR A 159 13.87 0.97 15.80
N LEU A 160 12.72 1.06 16.46
CA LEU A 160 12.06 -0.03 17.17
C LEU A 160 10.87 -0.51 16.33
N VAL A 161 10.89 -1.76 15.90
CA VAL A 161 9.86 -2.34 15.05
C VAL A 161 8.99 -3.31 15.87
N ILE A 162 7.74 -2.95 16.10
CA ILE A 162 6.77 -3.75 16.86
C ILE A 162 5.64 -4.17 15.93
N ALA A 163 5.21 -5.43 16.03
CA ALA A 163 4.01 -5.91 15.38
C ALA A 163 2.95 -6.23 16.44
N PRO A 164 1.92 -5.38 16.61
CA PRO A 164 0.71 -5.70 17.37
C PRO A 164 -0.33 -6.50 16.56
N GLU A 165 -0.28 -6.38 15.23
CA GLU A 165 -1.19 -6.95 14.22
C GLU A 165 -2.62 -6.45 14.30
N THR A 166 -3.18 -6.28 15.49
CA THR A 166 -4.48 -5.65 15.75
C THR A 166 -4.48 -5.08 17.16
N ALA A 167 -5.31 -4.07 17.42
CA ALA A 167 -5.52 -3.53 18.76
C ALA A 167 -6.79 -4.07 19.42
N SER A 168 -7.69 -4.70 18.65
CA SER A 168 -8.90 -5.29 19.20
C SER A 168 -8.62 -6.54 20.04
N LEU A 169 -9.15 -6.57 21.25
CA LEU A 169 -9.06 -7.75 22.11
C LEU A 169 -9.74 -8.98 21.48
N LYS A 170 -10.84 -8.78 20.74
CA LYS A 170 -11.54 -9.83 19.99
C LYS A 170 -10.59 -10.47 18.98
N LEU A 171 -9.95 -9.65 18.14
CA LEU A 171 -9.06 -10.14 17.09
C LEU A 171 -7.74 -10.68 17.65
N LYS A 172 -7.17 -10.08 18.70
CA LYS A 172 -5.99 -10.62 19.41
C LYS A 172 -6.20 -12.04 19.90
N LYS A 173 -7.36 -12.31 20.49
CA LYS A 173 -7.76 -13.67 20.92
C LYS A 173 -7.97 -14.59 19.72
N PHE A 174 -8.63 -14.09 18.67
CA PHE A 174 -8.87 -14.86 17.44
C PHE A 174 -7.56 -15.36 16.83
N ILE A 175 -6.57 -14.47 16.67
CA ILE A 175 -5.28 -14.79 16.04
C ILE A 175 -4.29 -15.50 16.97
N GLY A 176 -4.59 -15.59 18.27
CA GLY A 176 -3.71 -16.18 19.27
C GLY A 176 -2.50 -15.30 19.61
N LYS A 177 -2.63 -13.97 19.52
CA LYS A 177 -1.61 -13.00 19.91
C LYS A 177 -2.17 -12.04 20.95
N ASN A 178 -2.38 -12.58 22.15
CA ASN A 178 -3.05 -11.89 23.24
C ASN A 178 -2.11 -10.98 24.05
N ILE A 179 -1.49 -10.00 23.38
CA ILE A 179 -0.60 -9.03 24.03
C ILE A 179 -1.45 -7.87 24.59
N PRO A 180 -1.40 -7.59 25.90
CA PRO A 180 -2.06 -6.42 26.48
C PRO A 180 -1.47 -5.12 25.93
N ASP A 181 -2.33 -4.15 25.59
CA ASP A 181 -1.87 -2.86 25.06
C ASP A 181 -1.06 -2.07 26.08
N GLU A 182 -1.42 -2.16 27.36
CA GLU A 182 -0.69 -1.53 28.47
C GLU A 182 0.78 -1.96 28.49
N LEU A 183 1.04 -3.25 28.32
CA LEU A 183 2.41 -3.77 28.24
C LEU A 183 3.16 -3.17 27.04
N ILE A 184 2.50 -3.00 25.89
CA ILE A 184 3.13 -2.39 24.72
C ILE A 184 3.48 -0.93 25.02
N PHE A 185 2.54 -0.19 25.60
CA PHE A 185 2.71 1.23 25.95
C PHE A 185 3.83 1.45 26.96
N ASP A 186 3.93 0.62 28.01
CA ASP A 186 4.99 0.69 29.01
C ASP A 186 6.37 0.45 28.37
N LYS A 187 6.47 -0.57 27.52
CA LYS A 187 7.72 -0.88 26.80
C LYS A 187 8.11 0.20 25.80
N LEU A 188 7.14 0.80 25.12
CA LEU A 188 7.36 1.94 24.23
C LEU A 188 7.88 3.16 24.98
N LYS A 189 7.34 3.44 26.17
CA LYS A 189 7.80 4.54 27.03
C LYS A 189 9.28 4.35 27.39
N ILE A 190 9.62 3.16 27.92
CA ILE A 190 11.01 2.81 28.27
C ILE A 190 11.91 2.94 27.03
N ALA A 191 11.49 2.41 25.88
CA ALA A 191 12.28 2.50 24.65
C ALA A 191 12.54 3.95 24.20
N CYS A 192 11.56 4.85 24.35
CA CYS A 192 11.73 6.27 24.06
C CYS A 192 12.72 6.94 25.02
N GLU A 193 12.62 6.65 26.32
CA GLU A 193 13.56 7.15 27.35
C GLU A 193 15.00 6.70 27.07
N PHE A 194 15.18 5.48 26.56
CA PHE A 194 16.48 4.92 26.15
C PHE A 194 17.01 5.49 24.81
N GLY A 195 16.27 6.37 24.14
CA GLY A 195 16.76 7.13 22.98
C GLY A 195 16.37 6.55 21.61
N ILE A 196 15.41 5.63 21.54
CA ILE A 196 14.79 5.23 20.27
C ILE A 196 14.11 6.45 19.63
N LYS A 197 14.35 6.66 18.33
CA LYS A 197 13.85 7.83 17.59
C LYS A 197 12.75 7.52 16.58
N ARG A 198 12.58 6.26 16.19
CA ARG A 198 11.57 5.81 15.23
C ARG A 198 10.89 4.56 15.76
N ILE A 199 9.57 4.53 15.72
CA ILE A 199 8.76 3.36 16.06
C ILE A 199 8.05 2.93 14.77
N LYS A 200 8.21 1.69 14.34
CA LYS A 200 7.43 1.13 13.23
C LYS A 200 6.42 0.14 13.81
N LEU A 201 5.15 0.32 13.47
CA LEU A 201 4.05 -0.51 13.91
C LEU A 201 3.47 -1.28 12.72
N TYR A 202 3.37 -2.60 12.85
CA TYR A 202 2.73 -3.46 11.85
C TYR A 202 1.33 -3.88 12.29
N PHE A 203 0.35 -3.60 11.44
CA PHE A 203 -1.02 -4.05 11.62
C PHE A 203 -1.46 -4.84 10.39
N ILE A 204 -2.34 -5.80 10.61
CA ILE A 204 -2.99 -6.57 9.57
C ILE A 204 -4.43 -6.08 9.55
N ILE A 205 -4.90 -5.69 8.37
CA ILE A 205 -6.30 -5.34 8.11
C ILE A 205 -6.90 -6.45 7.25
N GLY A 206 -8.18 -6.75 7.47
CA GLY A 206 -8.94 -7.77 6.76
C GLY A 206 -8.93 -9.13 7.46
N PHE A 207 -8.95 -9.17 8.80
CA PHE A 207 -9.19 -10.43 9.49
C PHE A 207 -10.62 -10.94 9.28
N PRO A 208 -10.87 -12.27 9.30
CA PRO A 208 -12.23 -12.81 9.29
C PRO A 208 -13.04 -12.25 10.47
N ASN A 209 -14.23 -11.71 10.19
CA ASN A 209 -15.12 -11.05 11.17
C ASN A 209 -14.51 -9.78 11.83
N GLU A 210 -13.58 -9.12 11.14
CA GLU A 210 -13.17 -7.76 11.50
C GLU A 210 -14.31 -6.79 11.22
N GLU A 211 -14.61 -5.95 12.21
CA GLU A 211 -15.67 -4.95 12.20
C GLU A 211 -15.07 -3.53 12.31
N GLU A 212 -15.88 -2.51 12.09
CA GLU A 212 -15.44 -1.10 12.11
C GLU A 212 -14.80 -0.74 13.47
N GLU A 213 -15.34 -1.25 14.58
CA GLU A 213 -14.82 -1.06 15.94
C GLU A 213 -13.41 -1.66 16.13
N ASP A 214 -13.06 -2.71 15.38
CA ASP A 214 -11.72 -3.29 15.44
C ASP A 214 -10.67 -2.38 14.78
N ILE A 215 -11.06 -1.67 13.72
CA ILE A 215 -10.24 -0.65 13.05
C ILE A 215 -10.12 0.59 13.93
N GLU A 216 -11.21 1.03 14.55
CA GLU A 216 -11.19 2.13 15.53
C GLU A 216 -10.22 1.85 16.68
N ALA A 217 -10.20 0.62 17.20
CA ALA A 217 -9.24 0.21 18.22
C ALA A 217 -7.78 0.39 17.76
N ILE A 218 -7.47 0.10 16.49
CA ILE A 218 -6.13 0.31 15.91
C ILE A 218 -5.80 1.80 15.85
N ILE A 219 -6.74 2.63 15.43
CA ILE A 219 -6.58 4.08 15.36
C ILE A 219 -6.29 4.64 16.76
N ASP A 220 -7.06 4.24 17.77
CA ASP A 220 -6.88 4.70 19.15
C ASP A 220 -5.55 4.23 19.74
N PHE A 221 -5.13 3.01 19.43
CA PHE A 221 -3.80 2.52 19.79
C PHE A 221 -2.69 3.39 19.19
N ILE A 222 -2.81 3.77 17.91
CA ILE A 222 -1.84 4.64 17.23
C ILE A 222 -1.83 6.04 17.85
N ARG A 223 -3.00 6.62 18.16
CA ARG A 223 -3.13 7.92 18.84
C ARG A 223 -2.41 7.91 20.18
N LYS A 224 -2.67 6.90 21.02
CA LYS A 224 -2.02 6.74 22.32
C LYS A 224 -0.51 6.52 22.20
N THR A 225 -0.07 5.76 21.21
CA THR A 225 1.37 5.58 20.91
C THR A 225 2.03 6.91 20.54
N ARG A 226 1.37 7.75 19.71
CA ARG A 226 1.86 9.09 19.37
C ARG A 226 1.98 10.00 20.59
N GLU A 227 1.00 9.95 21.50
CA GLU A 227 1.02 10.71 22.75
C GLU A 227 2.22 10.32 23.63
N ILE A 228 2.42 9.02 23.88
CA ILE A 228 3.56 8.50 24.66
C ILE A 228 4.88 8.94 24.04
N ALA A 229 5.00 8.83 22.72
CA ALA A 229 6.21 9.18 22.01
C ALA A 229 6.52 10.69 22.09
N ARG A 230 5.49 11.56 22.07
CA ARG A 230 5.62 13.01 22.23
C ARG A 230 6.08 13.41 23.64
N ILE A 231 5.45 12.83 24.67
CA ILE A 231 5.71 13.19 26.08
C ILE A 231 7.15 12.86 26.48
N ASN A 232 7.66 11.69 26.09
CA ASN A 232 8.90 11.15 26.66
C ASN A 232 10.18 11.54 25.91
N SER A 233 10.10 12.09 24.70
CA SER A 233 11.29 12.29 23.85
C SER A 233 11.66 13.74 23.55
N GLY A 234 10.77 14.71 23.80
CA GLY A 234 10.97 16.13 23.46
C GLY A 234 11.30 16.41 21.98
N ARG A 235 11.20 15.39 21.12
CA ARG A 235 11.59 15.36 19.71
C ARG A 235 10.55 14.55 18.92
N SER A 236 10.48 14.72 17.60
CA SER A 236 9.55 13.99 16.76
C SER A 236 9.94 12.51 16.61
N VAL A 237 9.20 11.60 17.25
CA VAL A 237 9.30 10.17 16.96
C VAL A 237 8.49 9.86 15.70
N ILE A 238 9.13 9.28 14.70
CA ILE A 238 8.46 8.88 13.45
C ILE A 238 7.72 7.57 13.73
N ILE A 239 6.39 7.59 13.59
CA ILE A 239 5.54 6.39 13.67
C ILE A 239 5.12 6.00 12.26
N THR A 240 5.64 4.88 11.78
CA THR A 240 5.26 4.30 10.49
C THR A 240 4.24 3.20 10.73
N PHE A 241 3.07 3.34 10.12
CA PHE A 241 2.03 2.33 10.07
C PHE A 241 2.12 1.60 8.73
N ASP A 242 2.11 0.28 8.76
CA ASP A 242 2.28 -0.54 7.57
C ASP A 242 1.19 -1.62 7.57
N PRO A 243 0.06 -1.35 6.88
CA PRO A 243 -1.06 -2.26 6.80
C PRO A 243 -0.72 -3.40 5.84
N HIS A 244 -0.68 -4.62 6.38
CA HIS A 244 -0.41 -5.79 5.58
C HIS A 244 -1.72 -6.51 5.20
N PRO A 245 -1.92 -6.86 3.92
CA PRO A 245 -2.99 -7.76 3.54
C PRO A 245 -2.75 -9.17 4.13
N ARG A 246 -3.85 -9.90 4.35
CA ARG A 246 -3.89 -11.24 4.98
C ARG A 246 -2.70 -12.13 4.58
N LYS A 247 -1.81 -12.44 5.54
CA LYS A 247 -0.89 -13.58 5.41
C LYS A 247 -1.62 -14.84 5.90
N VAL A 248 -2.00 -15.67 4.92
CA VAL A 248 -2.59 -17.02 4.98
C VAL A 248 -3.14 -17.47 6.36
N ILE A 249 -4.44 -17.29 6.57
CA ILE A 249 -5.18 -18.02 7.61
C ILE A 249 -5.88 -19.27 7.05
N ASP A 250 -6.14 -19.39 5.75
CA ASP A 250 -6.73 -20.60 5.15
C ASP A 250 -6.11 -20.89 3.79
N GLY A 251 -5.67 -22.13 3.58
CA GLY A 251 -5.19 -22.63 2.29
C GLY A 251 -6.31 -22.84 1.25
N VAL A 252 -7.58 -22.66 1.63
CA VAL A 252 -8.73 -22.90 0.76
C VAL A 252 -9.32 -21.59 0.19
N ASN A 253 -9.13 -20.46 0.89
CA ASN A 253 -9.70 -19.16 0.51
C ASN A 253 -8.67 -18.02 0.63
N SER A 254 -7.43 -18.26 0.19
CA SER A 254 -6.58 -17.14 -0.20
C SER A 254 -7.17 -16.56 -1.50
N PRO A 255 -7.56 -15.27 -1.56
CA PRO A 255 -7.76 -14.65 -2.86
C PRO A 255 -6.43 -14.78 -3.57
N LYS A 256 -6.38 -15.59 -4.63
CA LYS A 256 -5.24 -15.57 -5.54
C LYS A 256 -5.04 -14.11 -5.95
N MET A 257 -3.87 -13.54 -5.65
CA MET A 257 -3.39 -12.35 -6.34
C MET A 257 -3.39 -12.70 -7.82
N LEU A 258 -4.41 -12.20 -8.51
CA LEU A 258 -4.73 -12.20 -9.94
C LEU A 258 -6.25 -12.40 -10.02
N MET A 259 -7.00 -11.42 -9.51
CA MET A 259 -8.35 -11.17 -10.00
C MET A 259 -8.21 -10.19 -11.17
N THR A 260 -8.64 -10.60 -12.35
CA THR A 260 -8.94 -9.72 -13.48
C THR A 260 -10.01 -8.70 -13.08
N LEU A 261 -10.13 -7.58 -13.80
CA LEU A 261 -11.14 -6.55 -13.50
C LEU A 261 -12.57 -7.15 -13.49
N ASP A 262 -12.83 -8.12 -14.36
CA ASP A 262 -14.11 -8.83 -14.43
C ASP A 262 -14.35 -9.70 -13.19
N GLU A 263 -13.33 -10.40 -12.68
CA GLU A 263 -13.43 -11.18 -11.43
C GLU A 263 -13.59 -10.27 -10.19
N LYS A 264 -13.03 -9.05 -10.21
CA LYS A 264 -13.23 -8.03 -9.17
C LYS A 264 -14.69 -7.52 -9.17
N ILE A 265 -15.27 -7.28 -10.35
CA ILE A 265 -16.68 -6.89 -10.49
C ILE A 265 -17.60 -8.03 -10.05
N GLU A 266 -17.30 -9.27 -10.44
CA GLU A 266 -18.09 -10.44 -10.05
C GLU A 266 -18.04 -10.70 -8.53
N MET A 267 -16.94 -10.35 -7.85
CA MET A 267 -16.84 -10.40 -6.39
C MET A 267 -17.75 -9.35 -5.71
N ILE A 268 -17.81 -8.12 -6.25
CA ILE A 268 -18.74 -7.07 -5.78
C ILE A 268 -20.20 -7.49 -6.01
N GLU A 269 -20.49 -8.14 -7.13
CA GLU A 269 -21.82 -8.70 -7.42
C GLU A 269 -22.17 -9.89 -6.51
N LYS A 270 -21.21 -10.76 -6.18
CA LYS A 270 -21.36 -11.89 -5.23
C LYS A 270 -21.58 -11.43 -3.78
N LEU A 271 -21.13 -10.22 -3.42
CA LEU A 271 -21.44 -9.56 -2.14
C LEU A 271 -22.87 -8.98 -2.10
N GLY A 272 -23.68 -9.16 -3.16
CA GLY A 272 -25.09 -8.75 -3.20
C GLY A 272 -25.32 -7.29 -3.57
N MET A 273 -24.27 -6.54 -3.91
CA MET A 273 -24.34 -5.11 -4.23
C MET A 273 -24.72 -4.89 -5.70
N LYS A 274 -26.00 -5.05 -6.04
CA LYS A 274 -26.49 -4.73 -7.39
C LYS A 274 -26.41 -3.21 -7.64
N PRO A 275 -25.80 -2.75 -8.75
CA PRO A 275 -25.75 -1.32 -9.08
C PRO A 275 -27.16 -0.73 -9.17
N LYS A 276 -27.47 0.23 -8.29
CA LYS A 276 -28.71 1.02 -8.36
C LYS A 276 -28.39 2.37 -8.98
N PHE A 277 -29.27 2.87 -9.84
CA PHE A 277 -29.14 4.18 -10.45
C PHE A 277 -30.40 5.01 -10.21
N ILE A 278 -30.22 6.27 -9.86
CA ILE A 278 -31.29 7.27 -9.76
C ILE A 278 -30.94 8.38 -10.75
N GLN A 279 -31.78 8.55 -11.78
CA GLN A 279 -31.62 9.56 -12.82
C GLN A 279 -30.23 9.61 -13.48
N GLY A 280 -29.57 8.46 -13.65
CA GLY A 280 -28.25 8.36 -14.27
C GLY A 280 -27.07 8.48 -13.29
N HIS A 281 -27.33 8.76 -12.00
CA HIS A 281 -26.32 8.72 -10.95
C HIS A 281 -26.31 7.35 -10.28
N ARG A 282 -25.11 6.78 -10.08
CA ARG A 282 -24.95 5.54 -9.30
C ARG A 282 -25.24 5.84 -7.83
N VAL A 283 -26.20 5.11 -7.26
CA VAL A 283 -26.47 5.16 -5.82
C VAL A 283 -25.36 4.43 -5.10
N THR A 284 -24.79 5.05 -4.07
CA THR A 284 -23.71 4.47 -3.26
C THR A 284 -24.14 4.50 -1.80
N ASP A 285 -24.62 3.40 -1.24
CA ASP A 285 -24.87 3.34 0.21
C ASP A 285 -23.56 3.23 1.01
N LYS A 286 -23.64 3.28 2.36
CA LYS A 286 -22.45 3.23 3.23
C LYS A 286 -21.63 1.96 2.98
N GLU A 287 -22.28 0.80 2.93
CA GLU A 287 -21.64 -0.50 2.69
C GLU A 287 -20.95 -0.55 1.32
N THR A 288 -21.60 -0.02 0.28
CA THR A 288 -21.02 0.09 -1.07
C THR A 288 -19.81 1.03 -1.08
N LEU A 289 -19.86 2.12 -0.32
CA LEU A 289 -18.75 3.06 -0.22
C LEU A 289 -17.51 2.42 0.40
N ASP A 290 -17.67 1.67 1.49
CA ASP A 290 -16.55 1.00 2.17
C ASP A 290 -15.81 0.05 1.22
N VAL A 291 -16.57 -0.71 0.41
CA VAL A 291 -15.99 -1.59 -0.63
C VAL A 291 -15.32 -0.77 -1.73
N VAL A 292 -15.95 0.31 -2.20
CA VAL A 292 -15.37 1.20 -3.22
C VAL A 292 -14.06 1.81 -2.71
N GLU A 293 -13.99 2.21 -1.45
CA GLU A 293 -12.79 2.76 -0.83
C GLU A 293 -11.66 1.73 -0.76
N MET A 294 -11.94 0.52 -0.27
CA MET A 294 -10.97 -0.56 -0.23
C MET A 294 -10.45 -0.93 -1.62
N VAL A 295 -11.35 -1.02 -2.61
CA VAL A 295 -10.98 -1.42 -3.98
C VAL A 295 -10.22 -0.30 -4.69
N LEU A 296 -10.71 0.94 -4.64
CA LEU A 296 -10.06 2.06 -5.33
C LEU A 296 -8.76 2.46 -4.64
N GLY A 297 -8.79 2.72 -3.34
CA GLY A 297 -7.61 3.19 -2.59
C GLY A 297 -6.59 2.10 -2.26
N GLY A 298 -7.07 0.91 -1.89
CA GLY A 298 -6.20 -0.18 -1.41
C GLY A 298 -5.67 -1.11 -2.50
N LEU A 299 -6.43 -1.31 -3.59
CA LEU A 299 -6.07 -2.28 -4.63
C LEU A 299 -5.73 -1.61 -5.96
N VAL A 300 -6.70 -0.97 -6.62
CA VAL A 300 -6.52 -0.39 -7.97
C VAL A 300 -5.47 0.71 -7.97
N ASN A 301 -5.52 1.62 -7.01
CA ASN A 301 -4.53 2.70 -6.88
C ASN A 301 -3.11 2.14 -6.70
N GLN A 302 -2.95 1.13 -5.84
CA GLN A 302 -1.65 0.50 -5.59
C GLN A 302 -1.13 -0.33 -6.77
N ASP A 303 -2.02 -0.96 -7.55
CA ASP A 303 -1.65 -1.64 -8.80
C ASP A 303 -1.03 -0.63 -9.80
N ILE A 304 -1.65 0.55 -9.97
CA ILE A 304 -1.13 1.62 -10.84
C ILE A 304 0.22 2.15 -10.32
N VAL A 305 0.32 2.43 -9.02
CA VAL A 305 1.56 2.87 -8.37
C VAL A 305 2.68 1.86 -8.62
N THR A 306 2.40 0.57 -8.44
CA THR A 306 3.35 -0.52 -8.65
C THR A 306 3.81 -0.57 -10.11
N LEU A 307 2.90 -0.44 -11.07
CA LEU A 307 3.24 -0.42 -12.50
C LEU A 307 4.15 0.76 -12.85
N ILE A 308 3.84 1.98 -12.38
CA ILE A 308 4.68 3.16 -12.62
C ILE A 308 6.07 2.96 -12.01
N ASN A 309 6.15 2.51 -10.76
CA ASN A 309 7.42 2.27 -10.06
C ASN A 309 8.25 1.18 -10.73
N LYS A 310 7.61 0.10 -11.19
CA LYS A 310 8.27 -0.98 -11.94
C LYS A 310 8.96 -0.49 -13.21
N HIS A 311 8.42 0.56 -13.84
CA HIS A 311 8.97 1.18 -15.04
C HIS A 311 9.87 2.41 -14.75
N GLY A 312 10.32 2.57 -13.50
CA GLY A 312 11.33 3.57 -13.11
C GLY A 312 10.77 4.93 -12.68
N GLY A 313 9.44 5.09 -12.63
CA GLY A 313 8.81 6.25 -12.02
C GLY A 313 8.88 6.24 -10.49
N LYS A 314 8.49 7.35 -9.87
CA LYS A 314 8.34 7.48 -8.41
C LYS A 314 6.88 7.81 -8.07
N ALA A 315 6.00 6.83 -8.11
CA ALA A 315 4.59 7.02 -7.83
C ALA A 315 4.27 6.97 -6.34
N VAL A 316 3.34 7.84 -5.92
CA VAL A 316 2.73 7.82 -4.58
C VAL A 316 1.22 7.73 -4.74
N GLY A 317 0.63 6.69 -4.14
CA GLY A 317 -0.80 6.50 -4.10
C GLY A 317 -1.46 7.39 -3.05
N LEU A 318 -2.48 8.14 -3.46
CA LEU A 318 -3.30 9.00 -2.62
C LEU A 318 -4.79 8.72 -2.86
N THR A 319 -5.58 8.94 -1.82
CA THR A 319 -7.02 9.16 -1.87
C THR A 319 -7.27 10.62 -1.49
N GLY A 320 -8.41 11.20 -1.82
CA GLY A 320 -8.70 12.58 -1.38
C GLY A 320 -8.82 12.76 0.14
N LYS A 321 -8.81 11.66 0.92
CA LYS A 321 -8.69 11.70 2.38
C LYS A 321 -7.28 12.00 2.87
N ASP A 322 -6.26 11.68 2.06
CA ASP A 322 -4.86 11.84 2.46
C ASP A 322 -4.49 13.32 2.52
N GLY A 323 -4.30 13.85 3.73
CA GLY A 323 -4.16 15.29 3.93
C GLY A 323 -5.47 16.08 3.75
N ASN A 324 -6.62 15.38 3.67
CA ASN A 324 -7.95 15.97 3.44
C ASN A 324 -8.00 16.88 2.20
N PHE A 325 -7.34 16.46 1.11
CA PHE A 325 -7.08 17.36 -0.01
C PHE A 325 -8.24 17.45 -1.02
N ILE A 326 -9.19 16.52 -0.99
CA ILE A 326 -10.45 16.64 -1.75
C ILE A 326 -11.59 16.83 -0.77
N HIS A 327 -12.01 18.08 -0.59
CA HIS A 327 -13.17 18.40 0.22
C HIS A 327 -14.45 18.20 -0.58
N ALA A 328 -15.41 17.50 0.01
CA ALA A 328 -16.69 17.23 -0.60
C ALA A 328 -17.84 17.40 0.39
N LYS A 329 -19.03 17.59 -0.17
CA LYS A 329 -20.30 17.48 0.56
C LYS A 329 -21.17 16.45 -0.13
N LYS A 330 -22.15 15.92 0.60
CA LYS A 330 -23.15 15.00 0.02
C LYS A 330 -23.86 15.64 -1.16
N MET A 331 -23.89 14.93 -2.29
CA MET A 331 -24.58 15.34 -3.50
C MET A 331 -26.06 14.94 -3.41
N LEU A 332 -26.95 15.91 -3.65
CA LEU A 332 -28.39 15.69 -3.78
C LEU A 332 -28.82 16.01 -5.22
N VAL A 333 -29.68 15.17 -5.79
CA VAL A 333 -30.09 15.27 -7.20
C VAL A 333 -31.53 15.80 -7.30
N PRO A 334 -31.81 16.87 -8.05
CA PRO A 334 -33.18 17.34 -8.26
C PRO A 334 -34.10 16.27 -8.87
N SER A 335 -35.33 16.15 -8.36
CA SER A 335 -36.33 15.25 -8.93
C SER A 335 -36.84 15.77 -10.28
N LYS A 336 -36.84 14.93 -11.32
CA LYS A 336 -37.48 15.24 -12.62
C LYS A 336 -39.00 15.19 -12.56
N GLU A 337 -39.56 14.55 -11.53
CA GLU A 337 -41.00 14.31 -11.39
C GLU A 337 -41.67 15.30 -10.45
N LYS A 338 -40.97 15.75 -9.40
CA LYS A 338 -41.49 16.72 -8.43
C LYS A 338 -40.56 17.92 -8.35
N ALA A 339 -41.07 19.07 -8.81
CA ALA A 339 -40.37 20.34 -8.60
C ALA A 339 -40.13 20.54 -7.09
N GLU A 340 -38.91 20.94 -6.72
CA GLU A 340 -38.43 21.18 -5.35
C GLU A 340 -38.04 19.95 -4.50
N GLU A 341 -38.21 18.71 -4.98
CA GLU A 341 -37.71 17.51 -4.27
C GLU A 341 -36.24 17.23 -4.62
N LEU A 342 -35.41 16.99 -3.59
CA LEU A 342 -34.02 16.57 -3.72
C LEU A 342 -33.90 15.08 -3.36
N LEU A 343 -33.40 14.29 -4.30
CA LEU A 343 -33.19 12.85 -4.15
C LEU A 343 -31.82 12.59 -3.53
N ASP A 344 -31.81 11.77 -2.47
CA ASP A 344 -30.61 11.24 -1.86
C ASP A 344 -30.11 10.03 -2.65
N ILE A 345 -28.91 10.13 -3.21
CA ILE A 345 -28.24 9.06 -3.96
C ILE A 345 -27.17 8.35 -3.13
N GLY A 346 -27.20 8.52 -1.81
CA GLY A 346 -26.26 7.94 -0.85
C GLY A 346 -24.97 8.77 -0.71
N GLN A 347 -23.87 8.10 -0.41
CA GLN A 347 -22.53 8.65 -0.22
C GLN A 347 -21.84 9.01 -1.53
N VAL A 348 -22.50 9.84 -2.33
CA VAL A 348 -21.94 10.44 -3.54
C VAL A 348 -21.62 11.90 -3.23
N GLY A 349 -20.45 12.36 -3.65
CA GLY A 349 -19.90 13.66 -3.26
C GLY A 349 -19.92 14.68 -4.39
N GLU A 350 -20.20 15.93 -4.03
CA GLU A 350 -19.89 17.11 -4.84
C GLU A 350 -18.63 17.77 -4.26
N ILE A 351 -17.59 17.97 -5.08
CA ILE A 351 -16.35 18.62 -4.65
C ILE A 351 -16.65 20.09 -4.31
N THR A 352 -16.31 20.50 -3.10
CA THR A 352 -16.43 21.89 -2.63
C THR A 352 -15.12 22.66 -2.81
N SER A 353 -13.98 22.02 -2.54
CA SER A 353 -12.65 22.58 -2.74
C SER A 353 -11.59 21.50 -2.86
N ILE A 354 -10.45 21.85 -3.47
CA ILE A 354 -9.24 21.01 -3.52
C ILE A 354 -8.12 21.76 -2.82
N ASP A 355 -7.43 21.11 -1.89
CA ASP A 355 -6.17 21.58 -1.34
C ASP A 355 -5.00 21.06 -2.21
N PRO A 356 -4.23 21.93 -2.88
CA PRO A 356 -3.14 21.48 -3.74
C PRO A 356 -1.85 21.12 -2.99
N GLU A 357 -1.73 21.42 -1.68
CA GLU A 357 -0.46 21.38 -0.95
C GLU A 357 0.26 20.03 -1.07
N ILE A 358 -0.46 18.93 -0.84
CA ILE A 358 0.12 17.58 -0.92
C ILE A 358 0.59 17.23 -2.34
N ILE A 359 -0.16 17.62 -3.36
CA ILE A 359 0.19 17.37 -4.76
C ILE A 359 1.43 18.19 -5.14
N GLN A 360 1.46 19.46 -4.77
CA GLN A 360 2.58 20.37 -5.04
C GLN A 360 3.87 19.90 -4.35
N HIS A 361 3.79 19.36 -3.13
CA HIS A 361 4.95 18.81 -2.44
C HIS A 361 5.52 17.56 -3.10
N LEU A 362 4.67 16.68 -3.63
CA LEU A 362 5.09 15.50 -4.36
C LEU A 362 5.75 15.89 -5.70
N ASP A 363 5.11 16.80 -6.43
CA ASP A 363 5.62 17.32 -7.71
C ASP A 363 7.00 17.98 -7.55
N ALA A 364 7.19 18.78 -6.50
CA ALA A 364 8.47 19.43 -6.18
C ALA A 364 9.64 18.46 -5.89
N ARG A 365 9.38 17.16 -5.79
CA ARG A 365 10.37 16.10 -5.51
C ARG A 365 10.37 14.99 -6.56
N ASP A 366 9.84 15.27 -7.75
CA ASP A 366 9.74 14.34 -8.88
C ASP A 366 8.93 13.07 -8.56
N PHE A 367 7.93 13.17 -7.68
CA PHE A 367 6.96 12.09 -7.47
C PHE A 367 5.74 12.27 -8.38
N ILE A 368 5.15 11.14 -8.79
CA ILE A 368 3.93 11.06 -9.60
C ILE A 368 2.76 10.74 -8.66
N PRO A 369 1.86 11.69 -8.38
CA PRO A 369 0.68 11.43 -7.57
C PRO A 369 -0.31 10.56 -8.34
N VAL A 370 -0.76 9.45 -7.75
CA VAL A 370 -1.81 8.58 -8.29
C VAL A 370 -3.01 8.72 -7.37
N VAL A 371 -4.08 9.35 -7.84
CA VAL A 371 -5.22 9.75 -7.00
C VAL A 371 -6.44 8.86 -7.22
N ALA A 372 -6.96 8.26 -6.14
CA ALA A 372 -8.29 7.66 -6.11
C ALA A 372 -9.36 8.73 -5.80
N PRO A 373 -10.47 8.78 -6.55
CA PRO A 373 -11.46 9.87 -6.49
C PRO A 373 -12.46 9.70 -5.34
N LEU A 374 -11.96 9.84 -4.11
CA LEU A 374 -12.76 9.91 -2.89
C LEU A 374 -12.59 11.30 -2.28
N GLY A 375 -13.61 11.85 -1.65
CA GLY A 375 -13.49 13.11 -0.90
C GLY A 375 -14.14 13.01 0.46
N THR A 376 -13.89 14.01 1.29
CA THR A 376 -14.35 14.06 2.68
C THR A 376 -14.97 15.40 3.05
N ASP A 377 -15.98 15.38 3.92
CA ASP A 377 -16.50 16.60 4.55
C ASP A 377 -15.73 16.97 5.83
N ALA A 378 -16.18 18.05 6.48
CA ALA A 378 -15.59 18.53 7.73
C ALA A 378 -15.82 17.60 8.93
N GLU A 379 -16.80 16.69 8.85
CA GLU A 379 -17.11 15.71 9.88
C GLU A 379 -16.32 14.41 9.68
N GLY A 380 -15.64 14.26 8.54
CA GLY A 380 -14.86 13.08 8.16
C GLY A 380 -15.67 12.03 7.41
N ASN A 381 -16.92 12.34 7.01
CA ASN A 381 -17.70 11.45 6.16
C ASN A 381 -17.06 11.37 4.78
N ALA A 382 -17.00 10.16 4.23
CA ALA A 382 -16.42 9.90 2.94
C ALA A 382 -17.46 9.89 1.83
N TYR A 383 -17.05 10.30 0.64
CA TYR A 383 -17.91 10.34 -0.53
C TYR A 383 -17.20 9.81 -1.77
N ASN A 384 -17.91 8.99 -2.53
CA ASN A 384 -17.49 8.56 -3.85
C ASN A 384 -17.68 9.73 -4.83
N ILE A 385 -16.64 10.05 -5.59
CA ILE A 385 -16.66 11.16 -6.55
C ILE A 385 -16.41 10.63 -7.95
N ASN A 386 -17.05 11.25 -8.94
CA ASN A 386 -16.76 10.94 -10.33
C ASN A 386 -15.30 11.29 -10.67
N ALA A 387 -14.56 10.34 -11.24
CA ALA A 387 -13.14 10.49 -11.56
C ALA A 387 -12.86 11.63 -12.55
N ASP A 388 -13.73 11.85 -13.54
CA ASP A 388 -13.58 12.93 -14.51
C ASP A 388 -13.75 14.30 -13.83
N VAL A 389 -14.73 14.42 -12.93
CA VAL A 389 -14.96 15.63 -12.13
C VAL A 389 -13.76 15.91 -11.22
N ALA A 390 -13.27 14.88 -10.52
CA ALA A 390 -12.10 15.01 -9.65
C ALA A 390 -10.85 15.45 -10.44
N ALA A 391 -10.54 14.77 -11.55
CA ALA A 391 -9.41 15.12 -12.39
C ALA A 391 -9.52 16.53 -12.96
N GLY A 392 -10.71 16.94 -13.43
CA GLY A 392 -10.96 18.28 -13.93
C GLY A 392 -10.78 19.38 -12.86
N LYS A 393 -11.28 19.15 -11.64
CA LYS A 393 -11.14 20.10 -10.52
C LYS A 393 -9.69 20.20 -10.03
N ILE A 394 -8.99 19.07 -9.89
CA ILE A 394 -7.57 19.06 -9.53
C ILE A 394 -6.76 19.82 -10.58
N ALA A 395 -6.97 19.54 -11.87
CA ALA A 395 -6.28 20.23 -12.96
C ALA A 395 -6.55 21.73 -12.96
N GLY A 396 -7.80 22.15 -12.71
CA GLY A 396 -8.16 23.56 -12.56
C GLY A 396 -7.44 24.24 -11.40
N VAL A 397 -7.41 23.62 -10.21
CA VAL A 397 -6.73 24.20 -9.03
C VAL A 397 -5.22 24.27 -9.22
N LEU A 398 -4.62 23.27 -9.88
CA LEU A 398 -3.19 23.26 -10.20
C LEU A 398 -2.82 24.16 -11.38
N GLN A 399 -3.80 24.76 -12.08
CA GLN A 399 -3.60 25.51 -13.32
C GLN A 399 -2.78 24.70 -14.34
N ALA A 400 -3.16 23.43 -14.53
CA ALA A 400 -2.41 22.50 -15.36
C ALA A 400 -2.37 22.95 -16.83
N GLU A 401 -1.26 22.65 -17.50
CA GLU A 401 -1.11 22.88 -18.95
C GLU A 401 -2.10 22.03 -19.76
N LYS A 402 -2.27 20.77 -19.34
CA LYS A 402 -3.16 19.80 -19.99
C LYS A 402 -3.93 19.00 -18.95
N VAL A 403 -5.20 18.72 -19.25
CA VAL A 403 -5.93 17.61 -18.64
C VAL A 403 -6.36 16.65 -19.74
N ILE A 404 -6.10 15.35 -19.53
CA ILE A 404 -6.33 14.31 -20.54
C ILE A 404 -7.30 13.28 -19.95
N PHE A 405 -8.47 13.17 -20.56
CA PHE A 405 -9.50 12.19 -20.22
C PHE A 405 -9.38 10.99 -21.17
N MET A 406 -9.01 9.84 -20.60
CA MET A 406 -8.98 8.58 -21.33
C MET A 406 -10.37 7.95 -21.33
N THR A 407 -10.82 7.51 -22.49
CA THR A 407 -12.12 6.86 -22.70
C THR A 407 -11.96 5.60 -23.57
N ASN A 408 -13.07 4.90 -23.85
CA ASN A 408 -13.14 3.75 -24.75
C ASN A 408 -13.68 4.13 -26.13
N THR A 409 -13.62 5.40 -26.50
CA THR A 409 -14.03 5.94 -27.80
C THR A 409 -12.91 6.82 -28.38
N PRO A 410 -12.83 7.01 -29.72
CA PRO A 410 -11.84 7.87 -30.35
C PRO A 410 -11.82 9.33 -29.84
N GLY A 411 -12.97 9.81 -29.34
CA GLY A 411 -13.21 11.18 -28.92
C GLY A 411 -14.64 11.60 -29.24
N VAL A 412 -14.83 12.88 -29.54
CA VAL A 412 -16.10 13.44 -30.04
C VAL A 412 -16.21 13.19 -31.54
N LEU A 413 -17.25 12.48 -31.95
CA LEU A 413 -17.53 12.17 -33.35
C LEU A 413 -18.63 13.07 -33.90
N ASP A 414 -18.52 13.47 -35.17
CA ASP A 414 -19.63 14.10 -35.89
C ASP A 414 -20.71 13.07 -36.27
N LYS A 415 -21.84 13.54 -36.81
CA LYS A 415 -22.95 12.69 -37.28
C LYS A 415 -22.55 11.69 -38.38
N SER A 416 -21.41 11.90 -39.05
CA SER A 416 -20.85 10.99 -40.04
C SER A 416 -19.80 10.02 -39.46
N GLY A 417 -19.57 10.05 -38.14
CA GLY A 417 -18.63 9.19 -37.45
C GLY A 417 -17.16 9.65 -37.54
N ARG A 418 -16.90 10.89 -37.97
CA ARG A 418 -15.54 11.43 -38.06
C ARG A 418 -15.13 12.12 -36.76
N LEU A 419 -13.90 11.91 -36.33
CA LEU A 419 -13.33 12.57 -35.14
C LEU A 419 -13.25 14.08 -35.35
N ILE A 420 -13.78 14.83 -34.38
CA ILE A 420 -13.69 16.28 -34.33
C ILE A 420 -12.63 16.68 -33.31
N THR A 421 -11.75 17.61 -33.65
CA THR A 421 -10.72 18.16 -32.76
C THR A 421 -10.64 19.68 -32.89
N GLY A 422 -9.99 20.34 -31.94
CA GLY A 422 -9.89 21.80 -31.88
C GLY A 422 -11.22 22.47 -31.57
N LEU A 423 -12.06 21.82 -30.76
CA LEU A 423 -13.37 22.35 -30.38
C LEU A 423 -13.23 23.50 -29.38
N THR A 424 -14.07 24.51 -29.55
CA THR A 424 -14.32 25.55 -28.55
C THR A 424 -15.51 25.17 -27.68
N ALA A 425 -15.62 25.76 -26.49
CA ALA A 425 -16.77 25.54 -25.61
C ALA A 425 -18.11 25.81 -26.31
N ARG A 426 -18.18 26.85 -27.15
CA ARG A 426 -19.38 27.20 -27.92
C ARG A 426 -19.75 26.12 -28.94
N GLN A 427 -18.77 25.60 -29.68
CA GLN A 427 -19.04 24.53 -30.66
C GLN A 427 -19.53 23.25 -29.97
N ILE A 428 -19.07 22.99 -28.75
CA ILE A 428 -19.58 21.86 -27.96
C ILE A 428 -21.03 22.10 -27.54
N ASP A 429 -21.38 23.31 -27.09
CA ASP A 429 -22.77 23.67 -26.77
C ASP A 429 -23.69 23.51 -28.00
N ASP A 430 -23.23 23.90 -29.19
CA ASP A 430 -23.95 23.69 -30.46
C ASP A 430 -24.14 22.19 -30.78
N LEU A 431 -23.11 21.37 -30.56
CA LEU A 431 -23.15 19.91 -30.74
C LEU A 431 -24.03 19.19 -29.70
N PHE A 432 -24.27 19.80 -28.54
CA PHE A 432 -25.28 19.34 -27.59
C PHE A 432 -26.68 19.68 -28.08
N ALA A 433 -26.89 20.93 -28.52
CA ALA A 433 -28.20 21.40 -28.98
C ALA A 433 -28.69 20.65 -30.22
N ASP A 434 -27.79 20.26 -31.11
CA ASP A 434 -28.13 19.54 -32.35
C ASP A 434 -28.19 18.01 -32.20
N GLY A 435 -27.96 17.50 -30.98
CA GLY A 435 -28.04 16.09 -30.62
C GLY A 435 -26.86 15.22 -31.07
N THR A 436 -25.78 15.79 -31.60
CA THR A 436 -24.58 15.04 -32.01
C THR A 436 -23.91 14.38 -30.80
N ILE A 437 -23.78 15.12 -29.69
CA ILE A 437 -23.28 14.57 -28.43
C ILE A 437 -24.46 14.05 -27.62
N SER A 438 -24.45 12.75 -27.29
CA SER A 438 -25.50 12.12 -26.49
C SER A 438 -24.96 10.99 -25.60
N GLY A 439 -25.81 10.49 -24.70
CA GLY A 439 -25.52 9.32 -23.86
C GLY A 439 -24.39 9.56 -22.84
N GLY A 440 -23.57 8.54 -22.61
CA GLY A 440 -22.53 8.52 -21.55
C GLY A 440 -21.38 9.52 -21.75
N MET A 441 -21.28 10.18 -22.91
CA MET A 441 -20.28 11.22 -23.16
C MET A 441 -20.65 12.57 -22.53
N LEU A 442 -21.93 12.79 -22.20
CA LEU A 442 -22.44 14.04 -21.61
C LEU A 442 -21.68 14.42 -20.33
N PRO A 443 -21.55 13.56 -19.30
CA PRO A 443 -20.84 13.91 -18.07
C PRO A 443 -19.36 14.20 -18.30
N LYS A 444 -18.69 13.42 -19.17
CA LYS A 444 -17.26 13.57 -19.45
C LYS A 444 -16.96 14.89 -20.17
N ILE A 445 -17.79 15.26 -21.14
CA ILE A 445 -17.66 16.54 -21.84
C ILE A 445 -18.03 17.71 -20.92
N ALA A 446 -19.01 17.55 -20.04
CA ALA A 446 -19.32 18.56 -19.03
C ALA A 446 -18.11 18.82 -18.10
N SER A 447 -17.47 17.76 -17.59
CA SER A 447 -16.24 17.88 -16.78
C SER A 447 -15.08 18.48 -17.58
N ALA A 448 -14.94 18.11 -18.85
CA ALA A 448 -13.92 18.66 -19.74
C ALA A 448 -14.11 20.17 -20.00
N LEU A 449 -15.35 20.60 -20.24
CA LEU A 449 -15.73 22.01 -20.38
C LEU A 449 -15.50 22.79 -19.08
N GLU A 450 -15.83 22.20 -17.94
CA GLU A 450 -15.61 22.84 -16.65
C GLU A 450 -14.12 23.02 -16.35
N ALA A 451 -13.30 22.02 -16.65
CA ALA A 451 -11.85 22.10 -16.53
C ALA A 451 -11.27 23.19 -17.46
N ALA A 452 -11.73 23.25 -18.72
CA ALA A 452 -11.35 24.30 -19.67
C ALA A 452 -11.71 25.70 -19.14
N ARG A 453 -12.91 25.88 -18.59
CA ARG A 453 -13.38 27.15 -18.02
C ARG A 453 -12.66 27.53 -16.72
N SER A 454 -12.05 26.56 -16.03
CA SER A 454 -11.35 26.75 -14.76
C SER A 454 -9.87 27.14 -14.92
N GLY A 455 -9.40 27.39 -16.15
CA GLY A 455 -8.05 27.90 -16.43
C GLY A 455 -7.02 26.85 -16.84
N VAL A 456 -7.43 25.60 -17.10
CA VAL A 456 -6.56 24.61 -17.75
C VAL A 456 -6.31 25.05 -19.19
N ASN A 457 -5.07 25.06 -19.69
CA ASN A 457 -4.78 25.60 -21.04
C ASN A 457 -5.39 24.77 -22.17
N SER A 458 -5.38 23.44 -22.04
CA SER A 458 -5.97 22.54 -23.04
C SER A 458 -6.54 21.28 -22.41
N VAL A 459 -7.70 20.86 -22.92
CA VAL A 459 -8.40 19.66 -22.45
C VAL A 459 -8.49 18.66 -23.59
N HIS A 460 -8.13 17.41 -23.32
CA HIS A 460 -8.04 16.36 -24.33
C HIS A 460 -8.93 15.18 -23.94
N ILE A 461 -9.66 14.63 -24.91
CA ILE A 461 -10.43 13.39 -24.77
C ILE A 461 -9.91 12.39 -25.78
N ILE A 462 -9.30 11.30 -25.32
CA ILE A 462 -8.57 10.34 -26.16
C ILE A 462 -9.01 8.89 -25.92
N ASP A 463 -8.80 8.02 -26.90
CA ASP A 463 -9.03 6.58 -26.76
C ASP A 463 -7.90 5.91 -25.98
N GLY A 464 -8.19 5.52 -24.73
CA GLY A 464 -7.24 4.86 -23.85
C GLY A 464 -6.90 3.42 -24.24
N ARG A 465 -7.60 2.84 -25.23
CA ARG A 465 -7.32 1.48 -25.74
C ARG A 465 -6.23 1.47 -26.80
N VAL A 466 -5.89 2.63 -27.35
CA VAL A 466 -4.82 2.76 -28.35
C VAL A 466 -3.47 2.73 -27.63
N ASP A 467 -2.60 1.82 -28.04
CA ASP A 467 -1.25 1.72 -27.50
C ASP A 467 -0.52 3.05 -27.64
N HIS A 468 0.14 3.47 -26.56
CA HIS A 468 0.87 4.73 -26.49
C HIS A 468 0.03 6.00 -26.74
N CYS A 469 -1.30 5.94 -26.58
CA CYS A 469 -2.20 7.09 -26.80
C CYS A 469 -1.74 8.39 -26.13
N LEU A 470 -1.24 8.34 -24.89
CA LEU A 470 -0.71 9.51 -24.18
C LEU A 470 0.52 10.11 -24.88
N LEU A 471 1.44 9.27 -25.37
CA LEU A 471 2.63 9.73 -26.09
C LEU A 471 2.24 10.31 -27.44
N LEU A 472 1.31 9.68 -28.14
CA LEU A 472 0.81 10.17 -29.43
C LEU A 472 0.11 11.53 -29.26
N GLU A 473 -0.66 11.71 -28.20
CA GLU A 473 -1.35 12.98 -27.92
C GLU A 473 -0.38 14.11 -27.52
N ILE A 474 0.69 13.81 -26.78
CA ILE A 474 1.61 14.82 -26.24
C ILE A 474 2.75 15.13 -27.22
N LEU A 475 3.27 14.13 -27.93
CA LEU A 475 4.48 14.24 -28.76
C LEU A 475 4.19 14.50 -30.24
N THR A 476 2.92 14.72 -30.62
CA THR A 476 2.55 15.03 -32.01
C THR A 476 1.60 16.22 -32.07
N ASP A 477 1.74 17.04 -33.13
CA ASP A 477 0.85 18.19 -33.34
C ASP A 477 -0.58 17.78 -33.74
N ALA A 478 -0.73 16.60 -34.36
CA ALA A 478 -2.02 16.11 -34.83
C ALA A 478 -2.91 15.60 -33.69
N GLY A 479 -2.30 15.03 -32.64
CA GLY A 479 -3.00 14.29 -31.61
C GLY A 479 -3.71 13.03 -32.15
N VAL A 480 -4.36 12.30 -31.26
CA VAL A 480 -5.15 11.08 -31.55
C VAL A 480 -6.59 11.15 -31.06
N GLY A 481 -6.97 12.24 -30.38
CA GLY A 481 -8.34 12.45 -29.92
C GLY A 481 -8.88 13.85 -30.15
N THR A 482 -9.88 14.21 -29.35
CA THR A 482 -10.52 15.52 -29.39
C THR A 482 -9.82 16.46 -28.43
N MET A 483 -9.22 17.52 -28.96
CA MET A 483 -8.74 18.66 -28.19
C MET A 483 -9.84 19.72 -28.06
N ILE A 484 -10.04 20.22 -26.85
CA ILE A 484 -10.91 21.33 -26.50
C ILE A 484 -10.04 22.49 -26.03
N ARG A 485 -10.20 23.65 -26.68
CA ARG A 485 -9.47 24.88 -26.34
C ARG A 485 -10.24 25.69 -25.32
N SER A 486 -9.52 26.17 -24.32
CA SER A 486 -10.07 27.01 -23.25
C SER A 486 -10.27 28.46 -23.69
N HIS A 487 -9.51 28.91 -24.70
CA HIS A 487 -9.56 30.26 -25.28
C HIS A 487 -9.39 30.25 -26.80
#